data_AF-A0A0G2ECD6-F1
#
_entry.id   AF-A0A0G2ECD6-F1
#
_cell.length_a   1.000
_cell.length_b   1.000
_cell.length_c   1.000
_cell.angle_alpha   90.00
_cell.angle_beta   90.00
_cell.angle_gamma   90.00
#
_symmetry.space_group_name_H-M   'P 1'
#
loop_
_entity.id
_entity.type
_entity.pdbx_description
1 polymer ?
#
loop_
_entity_poly.entity_id
_entity_poly.type
_entity_poly.pdbx_seq_one_letter_code
_entity_poly.pdbx_strand_id
1 'polypeptide(L)'
;MEIGRQTCDALRAALARDGFVHIPSLLPLAQVEALRDAAARLTTAARRGDWPHIRTLPKQFPPWPSTPGPEGIWGVQHLLHPSNPHAGEFAESYFGDAVMGVCKALLQAGDDELVMELYNMLVRPDGDFELRWHRDDIPPEVPPEEELARLTEGEALHAQWNLALYEDRSLVVVPGSQNRARTEGERGAGPYEPELPGMKVVVMQPGDWRE
;
A
#
# COMPACT_ATOMS: atom_id res chain seq x y z
N MET A 1 -3.11 -15.55 15.62
CA MET A 1 -4.39 -15.05 16.20
C MET A 1 -5.49 -15.29 15.19
N GLU A 2 -6.50 -16.08 15.53
CA GLU A 2 -7.54 -16.49 14.57
C GLU A 2 -8.62 -15.39 14.49
N ILE A 3 -8.76 -14.75 13.32
CA ILE A 3 -9.81 -13.76 13.08
C ILE A 3 -11.14 -14.52 13.01
N GLY A 4 -12.07 -14.19 13.90
CA GLY A 4 -13.37 -14.87 13.95
C GLY A 4 -14.13 -14.72 12.63
N ARG A 5 -14.86 -15.77 12.23
CA ARG A 5 -15.60 -15.82 10.95
C ARG A 5 -16.49 -14.59 10.69
N GLN A 6 -17.22 -14.11 11.70
CA GLN A 6 -18.05 -12.91 11.59
C GLN A 6 -17.24 -11.65 11.26
N THR A 7 -16.01 -11.56 11.78
CA THR A 7 -15.08 -10.47 11.47
C THR A 7 -14.57 -10.59 10.03
N CYS A 8 -14.24 -11.79 9.56
CA CYS A 8 -13.85 -12.01 8.16
C CYS A 8 -14.95 -11.59 7.17
N ASP A 9 -16.20 -11.97 7.45
CA ASP A 9 -17.36 -11.59 6.62
C ASP A 9 -17.56 -10.07 6.60
N ALA A 10 -17.39 -9.40 7.75
CA ALA A 10 -17.49 -7.95 7.84
C ALA A 10 -16.38 -7.22 7.06
N LEU A 11 -15.14 -7.72 7.13
CA LEU A 11 -14.01 -7.17 6.37
C LEU A 11 -14.26 -7.26 4.87
N ARG A 12 -14.66 -8.45 4.37
CA ARG A 12 -14.97 -8.63 2.95
C ARG A 12 -16.15 -7.77 2.50
N ALA A 13 -17.20 -7.65 3.32
CA ALA A 13 -18.33 -6.79 3.01
C ALA A 13 -17.94 -5.30 2.95
N ALA A 14 -17.02 -4.85 3.82
CA ALA A 14 -16.49 -3.50 3.77
C ALA A 14 -15.62 -3.28 2.52
N LEU A 15 -14.71 -4.21 2.20
CA LEU A 15 -13.89 -4.15 0.99
C LEU A 15 -14.74 -4.10 -0.28
N ALA A 16 -15.75 -4.98 -0.39
CA ALA A 16 -16.64 -5.02 -1.53
C ALA A 16 -17.44 -3.72 -1.70
N ARG A 17 -17.85 -3.09 -0.59
CA ARG A 17 -18.62 -1.83 -0.62
C ARG A 17 -17.74 -0.62 -0.91
N ASP A 18 -16.65 -0.46 -0.16
CA ASP A 18 -15.89 0.78 -0.09
C ASP A 18 -14.61 0.75 -0.93
N GLY A 19 -14.11 -0.45 -1.27
CA GLY A 19 -12.89 -0.65 -2.05
C GLY A 19 -11.62 -0.62 -1.22
N PHE A 20 -11.78 -0.48 0.09
CA PHE A 20 -10.70 -0.52 1.06
C PHE A 20 -11.27 -0.95 2.42
N VAL A 21 -10.41 -1.41 3.32
CA VAL A 21 -10.73 -1.69 4.72
C VAL A 21 -9.67 -1.10 5.64
N HIS A 22 -10.07 -0.71 6.85
CA HIS A 22 -9.16 -0.20 7.87
C HIS A 22 -9.30 -1.02 9.14
N ILE A 23 -8.17 -1.56 9.61
CA ILE A 23 -8.07 -2.35 10.83
C ILE A 23 -7.16 -1.59 11.81
N PRO A 24 -7.73 -1.00 12.87
CA PRO A 24 -6.95 -0.25 13.83
C PRO A 24 -6.08 -1.18 14.69
N SER A 25 -4.84 -0.74 14.96
CA SER A 25 -3.91 -1.41 15.90
C SER A 25 -3.71 -2.91 15.62
N LEU A 26 -3.63 -3.30 14.35
CA LEU A 26 -3.36 -4.69 13.96
C LEU A 26 -2.02 -5.17 14.53
N LEU A 27 -0.99 -4.33 14.45
CA LEU A 27 0.30 -4.62 15.08
C LEU A 27 0.43 -3.93 16.45
N PRO A 28 0.91 -4.65 17.48
CA PRO A 28 1.23 -4.06 18.77
C PRO A 28 2.32 -2.98 18.64
N LEU A 29 2.25 -1.95 19.47
CA LEU A 29 3.22 -0.84 19.44
C LEU A 29 4.68 -1.29 19.58
N ALA A 30 4.96 -2.37 20.33
CA ALA A 30 6.31 -2.91 20.43
C ALA A 30 6.86 -3.40 19.09
N GLN A 31 6.03 -4.04 18.25
CA GLN A 31 6.41 -4.44 16.89
C GLN A 31 6.56 -3.21 15.98
N VAL A 32 5.68 -2.22 16.14
CA VAL A 32 5.78 -0.95 15.40
C VAL A 32 7.11 -0.24 15.71
N GLU A 33 7.53 -0.18 16.97
CA GLU A 33 8.82 0.41 17.36
C GLU A 33 10.01 -0.34 16.74
N ALA A 34 10.00 -1.68 16.75
CA ALA A 34 11.04 -2.47 16.08
C ALA A 34 11.12 -2.18 14.58
N LEU A 35 9.96 -2.09 13.91
CA LEU A 35 9.87 -1.74 12.49
C LEU A 35 10.32 -0.32 12.20
N ARG A 36 9.98 0.66 13.05
CA ARG A 36 10.46 2.06 12.94
C ARG A 36 11.98 2.11 12.96
N ASP A 37 12.59 1.36 13.86
CA ASP A 37 14.03 1.27 14.03
C ASP A 37 14.72 0.70 12.78
N ALA A 38 14.21 -0.42 12.26
CA ALA A 38 14.67 -1.03 11.01
C ALA A 38 14.47 -0.10 9.80
N ALA A 39 13.27 0.50 9.68
CA ALA A 39 12.90 1.46 8.65
C ALA A 39 13.82 2.67 8.63
N ALA A 40 14.09 3.27 9.80
CA ALA A 40 14.95 4.45 9.91
C ALA A 40 16.39 4.13 9.48
N ARG A 41 16.93 2.97 9.90
CA ARG A 41 18.28 2.53 9.52
C ARG A 41 18.40 2.30 8.01
N LEU A 42 17.45 1.56 7.41
CA LEU A 42 17.47 1.28 5.98
C LEU A 42 17.20 2.54 5.14
N THR A 43 16.29 3.41 5.56
CA THR A 43 16.02 4.69 4.88
C THR A 43 17.26 5.59 4.90
N THR A 44 18.00 5.61 6.01
CA THR A 44 19.24 6.38 6.10
C THR A 44 20.30 5.82 5.16
N ALA A 45 20.45 4.50 5.08
CA ALA A 45 21.35 3.86 4.12
C ALA A 45 20.96 4.17 2.66
N ALA A 46 19.67 4.10 2.33
CA ALA A 46 19.14 4.47 1.02
C ALA A 46 19.44 5.92 0.64
N ARG A 47 19.22 6.88 1.56
CA ARG A 47 19.53 8.29 1.33
C ARG A 47 21.04 8.56 1.13
N ARG A 48 21.92 7.73 1.71
CA ARG A 48 23.38 7.82 1.47
C ARG A 48 23.83 7.15 0.18
N GLY A 49 22.96 6.39 -0.49
CA GLY A 49 23.30 5.60 -1.67
C GLY A 49 23.88 4.21 -1.34
N ASP A 50 23.82 3.78 -0.07
CA ASP A 50 24.29 2.46 0.36
C ASP A 50 23.25 1.34 0.08
N TRP A 51 22.03 1.72 -0.30
CA TRP A 51 20.96 0.80 -0.67
C TRP A 51 20.39 1.15 -2.05
N PRO A 52 20.53 0.28 -3.07
CA PRO A 52 20.21 0.65 -4.45
C PRO A 52 18.72 0.49 -4.81
N HIS A 53 17.92 -0.16 -3.96
CA HIS A 53 16.52 -0.46 -4.24
C HIS A 53 15.63 0.67 -3.70
N ILE A 54 15.46 1.73 -4.48
CA ILE A 54 14.80 2.98 -4.05
C ILE A 54 13.80 3.48 -5.08
N ARG A 55 12.82 4.26 -4.60
CA ARG A 55 11.96 5.10 -5.44
C ARG A 55 12.44 6.55 -5.33
N THR A 56 12.91 7.12 -6.43
CA THR A 56 13.46 8.48 -6.45
C THR A 56 12.41 9.51 -6.84
N LEU A 57 12.56 10.72 -6.31
CA LEU A 57 11.82 11.87 -6.78
C LEU A 57 12.34 12.35 -8.14
N PRO A 58 11.50 13.04 -8.95
CA PRO A 58 10.06 13.27 -8.78
C PRO A 58 9.19 12.17 -9.44
N LYS A 59 9.71 10.94 -9.62
CA LYS A 59 9.03 9.89 -10.42
C LYS A 59 8.09 9.03 -9.57
N GLN A 60 6.81 9.04 -9.91
CA GLN A 60 5.80 8.15 -9.32
C GLN A 60 5.93 6.68 -9.75
N PHE A 61 6.36 6.41 -10.99
CA PHE A 61 6.41 5.05 -11.55
C PHE A 61 7.83 4.65 -11.95
N PRO A 62 8.16 3.34 -11.94
CA PRO A 62 9.45 2.83 -12.37
C PRO A 62 9.70 3.08 -13.87
N PRO A 63 10.95 2.93 -14.36
CA PRO A 63 12.15 2.61 -13.59
C PRO A 63 12.71 3.83 -12.83
N TRP A 64 13.18 3.56 -11.60
CA TRP A 64 13.92 4.52 -10.78
C TRP A 64 15.44 4.25 -10.86
N PRO A 65 16.30 5.27 -10.77
CA PRO A 65 17.73 5.11 -10.58
C PRO A 65 18.07 4.33 -9.30
N SER A 66 19.23 3.69 -9.28
CA SER A 66 19.74 2.95 -8.11
C SER A 66 20.52 3.80 -7.12
N THR A 67 20.61 5.11 -7.35
CA THR A 67 21.27 6.06 -6.44
C THR A 67 20.37 7.28 -6.25
N PRO A 68 20.27 7.82 -5.03
CA PRO A 68 19.44 8.99 -4.78
C PRO A 68 19.94 10.21 -5.57
N GLY A 69 19.02 10.91 -6.22
CA GLY A 69 19.28 12.20 -6.87
C GLY A 69 19.19 13.37 -5.87
N PRO A 70 19.44 14.62 -6.32
CA PRO A 70 19.36 15.80 -5.48
C PRO A 70 17.94 16.06 -4.93
N GLU A 71 16.90 15.57 -5.61
CA GLU A 71 15.50 15.64 -5.16
C GLU A 71 15.18 14.61 -4.07
N GLY A 72 16.04 13.61 -3.85
CA GLY A 72 15.86 12.60 -2.82
C GLY A 72 14.99 11.41 -3.22
N ILE A 73 14.41 10.76 -2.21
CA ILE A 73 13.63 9.51 -2.37
C ILE A 73 12.28 9.61 -1.68
N TRP A 74 11.32 8.80 -2.12
CA TRP A 74 9.99 8.67 -1.50
C TRP A 74 9.62 7.20 -1.20
N GLY A 75 10.51 6.26 -1.53
CA GLY A 75 10.33 4.85 -1.18
C GLY A 75 11.63 4.08 -1.12
N VAL A 76 11.62 3.03 -0.32
CA VAL A 76 12.67 2.02 -0.15
C VAL A 76 12.06 0.67 -0.47
N GLN A 77 12.76 -0.12 -1.26
CA GLN A 77 12.25 -1.38 -1.79
C GLN A 77 13.14 -2.55 -1.33
N HIS A 78 12.69 -3.77 -1.64
CA HIS A 78 13.45 -5.00 -1.39
C HIS A 78 13.74 -5.21 0.10
N LEU A 79 12.75 -4.95 0.98
CA LEU A 79 12.93 -5.02 2.43
C LEU A 79 13.40 -6.39 2.94
N LEU A 80 13.05 -7.46 2.23
CA LEU A 80 13.40 -8.84 2.57
C LEU A 80 14.68 -9.34 1.89
N HIS A 81 15.41 -8.47 1.19
CA HIS A 81 16.61 -8.88 0.46
C HIS A 81 17.70 -9.37 1.42
N PRO A 82 18.43 -10.47 1.13
CA PRO A 82 19.40 -11.06 2.06
C PRO A 82 20.51 -10.11 2.54
N SER A 83 20.88 -9.12 1.73
CA SER A 83 21.86 -8.10 2.10
C SER A 83 21.31 -6.99 3.00
N ASN A 84 19.99 -6.93 3.25
CA ASN A 84 19.44 -6.02 4.24
C ASN A 84 19.69 -6.61 5.65
N PRO A 85 20.50 -5.96 6.50
CA PRO A 85 20.76 -6.46 7.85
C PRO A 85 19.53 -6.51 8.74
N HIS A 86 18.44 -5.82 8.36
CA HIS A 86 17.17 -5.79 9.08
C HIS A 86 16.06 -6.62 8.40
N ALA A 87 16.43 -7.51 7.47
CA ALA A 87 15.44 -8.32 6.75
C ALA A 87 14.60 -9.21 7.69
N GLY A 88 15.16 -9.62 8.84
CA GLY A 88 14.45 -10.42 9.84
C GLY A 88 13.27 -9.67 10.46
N GLU A 89 13.48 -8.44 10.88
CA GLU A 89 12.43 -7.58 11.48
C GLU A 89 11.29 -7.32 10.49
N PHE A 90 11.60 -7.10 9.21
CA PHE A 90 10.60 -6.97 8.15
C PHE A 90 9.90 -8.30 7.85
N ALA A 91 10.61 -9.43 7.89
CA ALA A 91 10.01 -10.74 7.66
C ALA A 91 9.03 -11.11 8.77
N GLU A 92 9.35 -10.80 10.03
CA GLU A 92 8.49 -11.03 11.19
C GLU A 92 7.15 -10.30 11.07
N SER A 93 7.12 -9.08 10.52
CA SER A 93 5.87 -8.37 10.25
C SER A 93 5.14 -8.88 9.02
N TYR A 94 5.88 -9.11 7.92
CA TYR A 94 5.31 -9.49 6.63
C TYR A 94 4.66 -10.88 6.65
N PHE A 95 5.33 -11.84 7.28
CA PHE A 95 4.84 -13.23 7.42
C PHE A 95 4.20 -13.50 8.79
N GLY A 96 4.01 -12.47 9.62
CA GLY A 96 3.40 -12.61 10.93
C GLY A 96 1.91 -12.96 10.84
N ASP A 97 1.44 -13.78 11.79
CA ASP A 97 0.04 -14.22 11.91
C ASP A 97 -1.00 -13.10 11.75
N ALA A 98 -0.69 -11.89 12.24
CA ALA A 98 -1.60 -10.76 12.20
C ALA A 98 -1.86 -10.31 10.75
N VAL A 99 -0.79 -10.08 9.98
CA VAL A 99 -0.89 -9.67 8.57
C VAL A 99 -1.41 -10.82 7.71
N MET A 100 -0.80 -12.00 7.83
CA MET A 100 -1.19 -13.20 7.08
C MET A 100 -2.65 -13.58 7.36
N GLY A 101 -3.11 -13.48 8.61
CA GLY A 101 -4.49 -13.78 8.99
C GLY A 101 -5.49 -12.86 8.29
N VAL A 102 -5.18 -11.57 8.17
CA VAL A 102 -6.03 -10.62 7.45
C VAL A 102 -6.04 -10.90 5.95
N CYS A 103 -4.87 -11.12 5.33
CA CYS A 103 -4.78 -11.44 3.90
C CYS A 103 -5.57 -12.72 3.55
N LYS A 104 -5.41 -13.78 4.36
CA LYS A 104 -6.19 -15.02 4.21
C LYS A 104 -7.69 -14.80 4.37
N ALA A 105 -8.11 -13.96 5.30
CA ALA A 105 -9.52 -13.65 5.50
C ALA A 105 -10.13 -12.93 4.29
N LEU A 106 -9.39 -11.97 3.71
CA LEU A 106 -9.84 -11.16 2.59
C LEU A 106 -9.86 -11.96 1.28
N LEU A 107 -8.78 -12.69 1.00
CA LEU A 107 -8.62 -13.51 -0.22
C LEU A 107 -9.27 -14.89 -0.13
N GLN A 108 -9.80 -15.26 1.04
CA GLN A 108 -10.39 -16.57 1.30
C GLN A 108 -9.41 -17.73 1.03
N ALA A 109 -8.12 -17.49 1.29
CA ALA A 109 -7.03 -18.41 0.98
C ALA A 109 -6.51 -19.14 2.24
N GLY A 110 -6.03 -20.37 2.04
CA GLY A 110 -5.23 -21.10 3.01
C GLY A 110 -3.74 -20.71 2.98
N ASP A 111 -2.97 -21.27 3.92
CA ASP A 111 -1.52 -21.02 4.02
C ASP A 111 -0.77 -21.48 2.76
N ASP A 112 -1.18 -22.59 2.15
CA ASP A 112 -0.55 -23.15 0.94
C ASP A 112 -1.00 -22.45 -0.36
N GLU A 113 -1.97 -21.52 -0.28
CA GLU A 113 -2.52 -20.79 -1.43
C GLU A 113 -2.04 -19.33 -1.49
N LEU A 114 -1.68 -18.75 -0.35
CA LEU A 114 -1.27 -17.35 -0.27
C LEU A 114 0.20 -17.17 -0.66
N VAL A 115 0.42 -16.37 -1.71
CA VAL A 115 1.76 -15.97 -2.15
C VAL A 115 1.99 -14.51 -1.79
N MET A 116 3.03 -14.25 -1.00
CA MET A 116 3.42 -12.91 -0.60
C MET A 116 4.50 -12.38 -1.55
N GLU A 117 4.14 -11.42 -2.40
CA GLU A 117 5.01 -10.98 -3.51
C GLU A 117 5.85 -9.75 -3.16
N LEU A 118 5.19 -8.62 -2.91
CA LEU A 118 5.84 -7.31 -2.86
C LEU A 118 5.78 -6.73 -1.44
N TYR A 119 6.96 -6.44 -0.88
CA TYR A 119 7.06 -5.67 0.36
C TYR A 119 7.99 -4.47 0.19
N ASN A 120 7.38 -3.28 0.09
CA ASN A 120 8.06 -2.02 -0.06
C ASN A 120 7.65 -1.06 1.06
N MET A 121 8.52 -0.11 1.34
CA MET A 121 8.28 0.93 2.33
C MET A 121 8.21 2.28 1.63
N LEU A 122 7.12 3.01 1.85
CA LEU A 122 7.06 4.42 1.53
C LEU A 122 7.76 5.22 2.63
N VAL A 123 8.54 6.22 2.26
CA VAL A 123 9.27 7.07 3.20
C VAL A 123 8.90 8.52 2.97
N ARG A 124 8.91 9.33 4.04
CA ARG A 124 8.68 10.77 3.94
C ARG A 124 9.63 11.36 2.87
N PRO A 125 9.10 11.95 1.79
CA PRO A 125 9.94 12.53 0.76
C PRO A 125 10.71 13.74 1.30
N ASP A 126 11.84 14.07 0.67
CA ASP A 126 12.72 15.15 1.13
C ASP A 126 12.16 16.56 0.82
N GLY A 127 11.19 16.66 -0.10
CA GLY A 127 10.35 17.83 -0.35
C GLY A 127 8.88 17.45 -0.55
N ASP A 128 8.01 18.43 -0.82
CA ASP A 128 6.59 18.16 -1.09
C ASP A 128 6.46 17.29 -2.35
N PHE A 129 5.71 16.21 -2.21
CA PHE A 129 5.49 15.26 -3.29
C PHE A 129 4.16 14.56 -3.11
N GLU A 130 3.42 14.47 -4.20
CA GLU A 130 2.12 13.82 -4.28
C GLU A 130 2.09 12.88 -5.48
N LEU A 131 1.31 11.81 -5.36
CA LEU A 131 1.07 10.89 -6.45
C LEU A 131 -0.15 11.35 -7.23
N ARG A 132 -0.12 11.18 -8.55
CA ARG A 132 -1.30 11.42 -9.39
C ARG A 132 -2.38 10.40 -9.08
N TRP A 133 -3.64 10.79 -9.22
CA TRP A 133 -4.77 9.85 -9.17
C TRP A 133 -4.55 8.72 -10.16
N HIS A 134 -4.61 7.48 -9.68
CA HIS A 134 -4.39 6.30 -10.50
C HIS A 134 -5.17 5.10 -9.96
N ARG A 135 -5.25 4.08 -10.81
CA ARG A 135 -5.47 2.70 -10.39
C ARG A 135 -4.16 1.98 -10.67
N ASP A 136 -3.79 1.02 -9.85
CA ASP A 136 -2.50 0.34 -10.01
C ASP A 136 -2.40 -0.41 -11.34
N ASP A 137 -3.46 -1.13 -11.72
CA ASP A 137 -3.44 -2.03 -12.89
C ASP A 137 -4.22 -1.53 -14.11
N ILE A 138 -4.89 -0.38 -14.01
CA ILE A 138 -5.74 0.16 -15.09
C ILE A 138 -5.34 1.60 -15.43
N PRO A 139 -4.60 1.80 -16.55
CA PRO A 139 -4.24 3.12 -17.05
C PRO A 139 -5.46 4.01 -17.32
N PRO A 140 -5.32 5.35 -17.23
CA PRO A 140 -6.43 6.29 -17.43
C PRO A 140 -6.97 6.29 -18.87
N GLU A 141 -6.18 5.84 -19.85
CA GLU A 141 -6.55 5.77 -21.26
C GLU A 141 -7.54 4.64 -21.57
N VAL A 142 -7.71 3.67 -20.67
CA VAL A 142 -8.62 2.54 -20.86
C VAL A 142 -10.06 3.06 -20.97
N PRO A 143 -10.82 2.68 -22.03
CA PRO A 143 -12.21 3.10 -22.21
C PRO A 143 -13.12 2.61 -21.06
N PRO A 144 -14.22 3.31 -20.77
CA PRO A 144 -15.08 2.97 -19.62
C PRO A 144 -15.62 1.53 -19.62
N GLU A 145 -16.02 1.00 -20.77
CA GLU A 145 -16.56 -0.36 -20.87
C GLU A 145 -15.49 -1.41 -20.55
N GLU A 146 -14.29 -1.23 -21.09
CA GLU A 146 -13.15 -2.12 -20.83
C GLU A 146 -12.65 -1.99 -19.39
N GLU A 147 -12.63 -0.77 -18.83
CA GLU A 147 -12.29 -0.53 -17.44
C GLU A 147 -13.26 -1.26 -16.50
N LEU A 148 -14.56 -1.13 -16.74
CA LEU A 148 -15.58 -1.83 -15.94
C LEU A 148 -15.45 -3.35 -16.09
N ALA A 149 -15.24 -3.84 -17.32
CA ALA A 149 -15.03 -5.27 -17.56
C ALA A 149 -13.86 -5.79 -16.72
N ARG A 150 -12.68 -5.14 -16.77
CA ARG A 150 -11.50 -5.53 -15.98
C ARG A 150 -11.72 -5.45 -14.46
N LEU A 151 -12.48 -4.46 -13.99
CA LEU A 151 -12.78 -4.30 -12.56
C LEU A 151 -13.75 -5.37 -12.03
N THR A 152 -14.60 -5.90 -12.90
CA THR A 152 -15.63 -6.89 -12.53
C THR A 152 -15.28 -8.31 -13.01
N GLU A 153 -14.11 -8.49 -13.61
CA GLU A 153 -13.65 -9.77 -14.13
C GLU A 153 -13.14 -10.64 -12.98
N GLY A 154 -13.98 -11.58 -12.56
CA GLY A 154 -13.62 -12.58 -11.55
C GLY A 154 -13.62 -12.04 -10.12
N GLU A 155 -13.13 -12.87 -9.21
CA GLU A 155 -12.91 -12.48 -7.81
C GLU A 155 -11.56 -11.76 -7.70
N ALA A 156 -11.44 -10.83 -6.75
CA ALA A 156 -10.16 -10.18 -6.47
C ALA A 156 -9.15 -11.24 -5.99
N LEU A 157 -8.10 -11.48 -6.78
CA LEU A 157 -7.08 -12.50 -6.50
C LEU A 157 -5.86 -11.95 -5.76
N HIS A 158 -5.81 -10.65 -5.51
CA HIS A 158 -4.72 -9.99 -4.81
C HIS A 158 -5.25 -8.99 -3.80
N ALA A 159 -4.48 -8.78 -2.73
CA ALA A 159 -4.72 -7.74 -1.73
C ALA A 159 -3.46 -6.89 -1.64
N GLN A 160 -3.57 -5.58 -1.92
CA GLN A 160 -2.50 -4.63 -1.66
C GLN A 160 -2.75 -3.97 -0.31
N TRP A 161 -1.81 -4.07 0.62
CA TRP A 161 -1.99 -3.49 1.94
C TRP A 161 -0.92 -2.50 2.32
N ASN A 162 -1.28 -1.62 3.26
CA ASN A 162 -0.37 -0.69 3.90
C ASN A 162 -0.48 -0.83 5.42
N LEU A 163 0.67 -0.76 6.09
CA LEU A 163 0.78 -0.74 7.54
C LEU A 163 1.41 0.59 7.95
N ALA A 164 0.74 1.33 8.81
CA ALA A 164 1.21 2.64 9.26
C ALA A 164 2.26 2.48 10.37
N LEU A 165 3.49 2.91 10.12
CA LEU A 165 4.52 3.01 11.17
C LEU A 165 4.40 4.31 11.95
N TYR A 166 3.87 5.36 11.37
CA TYR A 166 3.63 6.66 11.99
C TYR A 166 2.16 7.05 11.81
N GLU A 167 1.71 8.16 12.41
CA GLU A 167 0.44 8.73 11.99
C GLU A 167 0.53 9.03 10.49
N ASP A 168 -0.39 8.46 9.71
CA ASP A 168 -0.39 8.57 8.26
C ASP A 168 -1.71 9.17 7.77
N ARG A 169 -1.57 10.06 6.78
CA ARG A 169 -2.68 10.70 6.06
C ARG A 169 -2.40 10.76 4.57
N SER A 170 -1.44 9.96 4.08
CA SER A 170 -0.96 10.08 2.71
C SER A 170 -1.87 9.40 1.68
N LEU A 171 -2.79 8.52 2.11
CA LEU A 171 -3.73 7.89 1.20
C LEU A 171 -5.03 8.67 1.12
N VAL A 172 -5.39 8.94 -0.13
CA VAL A 172 -6.70 9.46 -0.49
C VAL A 172 -7.34 8.46 -1.45
N VAL A 173 -8.59 8.11 -1.17
CA VAL A 173 -9.36 7.14 -1.97
C VAL A 173 -10.68 7.74 -2.41
N VAL A 174 -11.26 7.21 -3.48
CA VAL A 174 -12.67 7.43 -3.82
C VAL A 174 -13.43 6.13 -3.53
N PRO A 175 -14.18 6.05 -2.42
CA PRO A 175 -14.85 4.82 -2.05
C PRO A 175 -15.83 4.34 -3.13
N GLY A 176 -15.86 3.03 -3.37
CA GLY A 176 -16.72 2.42 -4.39
C GLY A 176 -16.19 2.56 -5.83
N SER A 177 -15.07 3.26 -6.04
CA SER A 177 -14.47 3.41 -7.37
C SER A 177 -13.97 2.08 -7.96
N GLN A 178 -13.70 1.06 -7.15
CA GLN A 178 -13.33 -0.28 -7.59
C GLN A 178 -14.47 -1.02 -8.34
N ASN A 179 -15.73 -0.61 -8.17
CA ASN A 179 -16.88 -1.29 -8.77
C ASN A 179 -17.50 -0.54 -9.97
N ARG A 180 -16.83 0.52 -10.44
CA ARG A 180 -17.31 1.32 -11.57
C ARG A 180 -16.14 1.86 -12.39
N ALA A 181 -16.40 2.13 -13.66
CA ALA A 181 -15.50 2.95 -14.46
C ALA A 181 -15.30 4.35 -13.82
N ARG A 182 -14.18 4.99 -14.15
CA ARG A 182 -13.95 6.40 -13.81
C ARG A 182 -15.04 7.26 -14.45
N THR A 183 -15.58 8.17 -13.65
CA THR A 183 -16.55 9.18 -14.09
C THR A 183 -15.90 10.19 -15.04
N GLU A 184 -16.71 10.96 -15.77
CA GLU A 184 -16.19 12.06 -16.60
C GLU A 184 -15.37 13.07 -15.78
N GLY A 185 -15.80 13.38 -14.56
CA GLY A 185 -15.08 14.28 -13.65
C GLY A 185 -13.71 13.74 -13.26
N GLU A 186 -13.61 12.45 -12.93
CA GLU A 186 -12.33 11.81 -12.59
C GLU A 186 -11.39 11.70 -13.81
N ARG A 187 -11.94 11.51 -15.01
CA ARG A 187 -11.15 11.47 -16.25
C ARG A 187 -10.69 12.86 -16.70
N GLY A 188 -11.48 13.89 -16.42
CA GLY A 188 -11.17 15.28 -16.71
C GLY A 188 -10.30 15.98 -15.66
N ALA A 189 -10.09 15.35 -14.49
CA ALA A 189 -9.30 15.90 -13.41
C ALA A 189 -7.84 16.11 -13.82
N GLY A 190 -7.22 17.19 -13.34
CA GLY A 190 -5.80 17.39 -13.49
C GLY A 190 -5.00 16.24 -12.84
N PRO A 191 -3.74 16.01 -13.28
CA PRO A 191 -2.90 14.96 -12.70
C PRO A 191 -2.76 15.07 -11.17
N TYR A 192 -2.75 16.29 -10.65
CA TYR A 192 -2.63 16.63 -9.23
C TYR A 192 -3.87 17.41 -8.74
N GLU A 193 -5.05 17.06 -9.27
CA GLU A 193 -6.29 17.66 -8.80
C GLU A 193 -6.43 17.39 -7.28
N PRO A 194 -6.53 18.43 -6.44
CA PRO A 194 -6.50 18.25 -4.99
C PRO A 194 -7.74 17.54 -4.46
N GLU A 195 -8.87 17.66 -5.17
CA GLU A 195 -10.15 17.10 -4.73
C GLU A 195 -10.85 16.36 -5.87
N LEU A 196 -11.29 15.12 -5.59
CA LEU A 196 -12.25 14.40 -6.42
C LEU A 196 -13.60 14.28 -5.69
N PRO A 197 -14.73 14.28 -6.41
CA PRO A 197 -16.04 14.09 -5.80
C PRO A 197 -16.11 12.81 -4.96
N GLY A 198 -16.44 12.97 -3.68
CA GLY A 198 -16.58 11.85 -2.75
C GLY A 198 -15.27 11.24 -2.26
N MET A 199 -14.12 11.87 -2.52
CA MET A 199 -12.85 11.41 -1.99
C MET A 199 -12.84 11.39 -0.46
N LYS A 200 -11.99 10.54 0.11
CA LYS A 200 -11.73 10.46 1.55
C LYS A 200 -10.23 10.37 1.79
N VAL A 201 -9.74 11.17 2.74
CA VAL A 201 -8.42 10.98 3.33
C VAL A 201 -8.52 9.88 4.37
N VAL A 202 -7.71 8.83 4.22
CA VAL A 202 -7.64 7.73 5.19
C VAL A 202 -6.61 8.11 6.26
N VAL A 203 -7.08 8.27 7.50
CA VAL A 203 -6.22 8.61 8.64
C VAL A 203 -5.88 7.31 9.38
N MET A 204 -4.59 7.01 9.50
CA MET A 204 -4.09 5.81 10.17
C MET A 204 -3.21 6.17 11.35
N GLN A 205 -3.36 5.41 12.44
CA GLN A 205 -2.48 5.47 13.60
C GLN A 205 -1.36 4.42 13.48
N PRO A 206 -0.25 4.57 14.23
CA PRO A 206 0.80 3.56 14.25
C PRO A 206 0.28 2.17 14.62
N GLY A 207 0.59 1.17 13.78
CA GLY A 207 0.11 -0.21 13.92
C GLY A 207 -1.21 -0.50 13.22
N ASP A 208 -1.88 0.53 12.68
CA ASP A 208 -3.06 0.34 11.83
C ASP A 208 -2.66 -0.30 10.50
N TRP A 209 -3.56 -1.12 9.99
CA TRP A 209 -3.44 -1.81 8.71
C TRP A 209 -4.61 -1.43 7.81
N ARG A 210 -4.37 -1.36 6.52
CA ARG A 210 -5.43 -1.21 5.51
C ARG A 210 -5.12 -2.05 4.27
N GLU A 211 -6.16 -2.43 3.57
CA GLU A 211 -6.15 -2.76 2.13
C GLU A 211 -6.90 -1.65 1.43
#